data_AF-A0AAW0DI51-F1
#
_entry.id   AF-A0AAW0DI51-F1
#
_cell.length_a   1.000
_cell.length_b   1.000
_cell.length_c   1.000
_cell.angle_alpha   90.00
_cell.angle_beta   90.00
_cell.angle_gamma   90.00
#
_symmetry.space_group_name_H-M   'P 1'
#
loop_
_entity.id
_entity.type
_entity.pdbx_description
1 polymer ?
#
loop_
_entity_poly.entity_id
_entity_poly.type
_entity_poly.pdbx_seq_one_letter_code
_entity_poly.pdbx_strand_id
1 'polypeptide(L)'
;MVKFLSLHSLVLASFAIGAVLATPLDAAARDDKCVICTEVVPQCDCAEGQECIIVEQTCQACAHAICNINPAPAVAAKEECVICTQQIPECHCEEGQECLIIGQTCTTCAHAVCVVPSL
;
A
#
# COMPACT_ATOMS: atom_id res chain seq x y z
N MET A 1 64.91 -24.61 -16.72
CA MET A 1 65.13 -23.60 -15.67
C MET A 1 63.85 -22.77 -15.61
N VAL A 2 63.03 -22.79 -14.56
CA VAL A 2 63.23 -22.08 -13.29
C VAL A 2 62.49 -22.79 -12.16
N LYS A 3 63.04 -22.57 -10.97
CA LYS A 3 62.79 -23.12 -9.64
C LYS A 3 61.54 -22.49 -8.99
N PHE A 4 60.73 -23.35 -8.37
CA PHE A 4 60.14 -23.28 -7.02
C PHE A 4 60.06 -21.96 -6.22
N LEU A 5 58.91 -21.85 -5.51
CA LEU A 5 58.63 -21.20 -4.22
C LEU A 5 58.34 -19.69 -4.18
N SER A 6 57.09 -19.35 -3.84
CA SER A 6 56.83 -18.44 -2.70
C SER A 6 55.44 -18.69 -2.10
N LEU A 7 55.46 -19.22 -0.87
CA LEU A 7 54.39 -19.19 0.13
C LEU A 7 53.95 -17.74 0.35
N HIS A 8 52.65 -17.43 0.25
CA HIS A 8 52.01 -16.39 1.06
C HIS A 8 50.53 -16.73 1.25
N SER A 9 50.17 -16.98 2.52
CA SER A 9 48.88 -16.74 3.20
C SER A 9 47.60 -17.22 2.49
N LEU A 10 46.94 -18.31 2.89
CA LEU A 10 46.36 -18.58 4.22
C LEU A 10 45.50 -17.40 4.73
N VAL A 11 44.32 -17.19 4.15
CA VAL A 11 43.12 -16.82 4.91
C VAL A 11 41.90 -17.48 4.26
N LEU A 12 41.50 -18.61 4.84
CA LEU A 12 40.14 -19.14 4.76
C LEU A 12 39.22 -18.15 5.49
N ALA A 13 38.37 -17.43 4.75
CA ALA A 13 37.22 -16.76 5.32
C ALA A 13 35.97 -17.46 4.77
N SER A 14 35.58 -18.52 5.46
CA SER A 14 34.29 -19.18 5.33
C SER A 14 33.20 -18.19 5.74
N PHE A 15 32.58 -17.52 4.77
CA PHE A 15 31.35 -16.78 5.01
C PHE A 15 30.18 -17.77 5.10
N ALA A 16 30.00 -18.35 6.29
CA ALA A 16 28.74 -18.95 6.69
C ALA A 16 27.74 -17.81 6.96
N ILE A 17 27.03 -17.37 5.93
CA ILE A 17 25.85 -16.53 6.10
C ILE A 17 24.71 -17.46 6.52
N GLY A 18 24.67 -17.76 7.81
CA GLY A 18 23.49 -18.30 8.47
C GLY A 18 22.46 -17.19 8.62
N ALA A 19 21.49 -17.16 7.72
CA ALA A 19 20.24 -16.42 7.81
C ALA A 19 19.18 -17.38 7.23
N VAL A 20 18.02 -17.63 7.82
CA VAL A 20 17.14 -16.76 8.58
C VAL A 20 16.44 -17.63 9.64
N LEU A 21 16.36 -17.11 10.87
CA LEU A 21 15.52 -17.62 11.93
C LEU A 21 14.05 -17.57 11.46
N ALA A 22 13.46 -18.71 11.13
CA ALA A 22 12.02 -18.85 11.15
C ALA A 22 11.60 -18.84 12.62
N THR A 23 11.26 -17.67 13.15
CA THR A 23 10.50 -17.58 14.39
C THR A 23 9.13 -18.19 14.11
N PRO A 24 8.73 -19.30 14.75
CA PRO A 24 7.33 -19.68 14.75
C PRO A 24 6.56 -18.53 15.38
N LEU A 25 5.50 -18.06 14.71
CA LEU A 25 4.46 -17.26 15.34
C LEU A 25 4.14 -17.94 16.68
N ASP A 26 4.40 -17.22 17.77
CA ASP A 26 3.98 -17.54 19.13
C ASP A 26 2.46 -17.75 19.15
N ALA A 27 2.04 -18.96 18.78
CA ALA A 27 0.76 -19.52 19.14
C ALA A 27 0.85 -19.77 20.64
N ALA A 28 0.42 -18.76 21.39
CA ALA A 28 0.28 -18.80 22.83
C ALA A 28 -0.42 -20.11 23.25
N ALA A 29 0.36 -21.04 23.77
CA ALA A 29 -0.12 -22.18 24.53
C ALA A 29 -0.80 -21.64 25.80
N ARG A 30 -2.13 -21.56 25.77
CA ARG A 30 -2.97 -21.43 26.96
C ARG A 30 -4.12 -22.42 26.86
N ASP A 31 -4.06 -23.43 27.72
CA ASP A 31 -5.14 -24.30 28.20
C ASP A 31 -6.26 -24.61 27.19
N ASP A 32 -6.06 -25.74 26.51
CA ASP A 32 -6.79 -26.27 25.36
C ASP A 32 -8.26 -26.62 25.63
N LYS A 33 -9.14 -25.62 25.56
CA LYS A 33 -10.56 -25.86 25.27
C LYS A 33 -10.98 -24.99 24.09
N CYS A 34 -10.71 -25.49 22.88
CA CYS A 34 -11.29 -24.88 21.70
C CYS A 34 -12.81 -24.94 21.77
N VAL A 35 -13.45 -23.87 21.32
CA VAL A 35 -14.89 -23.82 21.17
C VAL A 35 -15.31 -24.81 20.08
N ILE A 36 -16.18 -25.75 20.42
CA ILE A 36 -16.80 -26.66 19.45
C ILE A 36 -18.01 -25.95 18.84
N CYS A 37 -17.94 -25.68 17.55
CA CYS A 37 -18.98 -24.99 16.79
C CYS A 37 -19.81 -25.99 15.98
N THR A 38 -21.07 -25.65 15.72
CA THR A 38 -21.89 -26.38 14.75
C THR A 38 -21.39 -26.09 13.34
N GLU A 39 -21.39 -27.09 12.45
CA GLU A 39 -20.93 -26.97 11.04
C GLU A 39 -21.87 -26.14 10.13
N VAL A 40 -22.61 -25.19 10.72
CA VAL A 40 -23.54 -24.33 10.00
C VAL A 40 -22.76 -23.18 9.40
N VAL A 41 -22.80 -23.06 8.08
CA VAL A 41 -22.27 -21.89 7.36
C VAL A 41 -23.17 -20.70 7.67
N PRO A 42 -22.65 -19.62 8.29
CA PRO A 42 -23.47 -18.47 8.64
C PRO A 42 -23.98 -17.77 7.36
N GLN A 43 -25.24 -17.35 7.38
CA GLN A 43 -25.88 -16.62 6.29
C GLN A 43 -26.09 -15.16 6.68
N CYS A 44 -26.03 -14.27 5.70
CA CYS A 44 -26.37 -12.87 5.85
C CYS A 44 -27.77 -12.57 5.31
N ASP A 45 -28.50 -11.72 6.03
CA ASP A 45 -29.69 -11.04 5.54
C ASP A 45 -29.43 -9.52 5.63
N CYS A 46 -28.58 -9.02 4.74
CA CYS A 46 -28.14 -7.63 4.74
C CYS A 46 -29.06 -6.76 3.89
N ALA A 47 -29.20 -5.48 4.26
CA ALA A 47 -29.96 -4.50 3.49
C ALA A 47 -29.27 -4.16 2.16
N GLU A 48 -30.01 -3.58 1.22
CA GLU A 48 -29.47 -3.13 -0.07
C GLU A 48 -28.25 -2.19 0.12
N GLY A 49 -27.18 -2.44 -0.61
CA GLY A 49 -25.92 -1.67 -0.52
C GLY A 49 -24.98 -2.09 0.61
N GLN A 50 -25.31 -3.14 1.39
CA GLN A 50 -24.40 -3.74 2.36
C GLN A 50 -23.69 -4.96 1.78
N GLU A 51 -22.47 -5.22 2.25
CA GLU A 51 -21.68 -6.39 1.90
C GLU A 51 -21.72 -7.41 3.04
N CYS A 52 -21.96 -8.67 2.69
CA CYS A 52 -21.87 -9.78 3.63
C CYS A 52 -20.42 -10.25 3.77
N ILE A 53 -19.86 -10.14 4.98
CA ILE A 53 -18.52 -10.62 5.29
C ILE A 53 -18.65 -11.83 6.22
N ILE A 54 -18.13 -12.97 5.79
CA ILE A 54 -18.04 -14.18 6.64
C ILE A 54 -16.70 -14.16 7.37
N VAL A 55 -16.74 -14.09 8.69
CA VAL A 55 -15.58 -14.18 9.56
C VAL A 55 -15.36 -15.65 9.90
N GLU A 56 -14.16 -16.16 9.60
CA GLU A 56 -13.79 -17.55 9.85
C GLU A 56 -13.71 -17.87 11.35
N GLN A 57 -13.92 -19.14 11.69
CA GLN A 57 -13.83 -19.61 13.06
C GLN A 57 -12.38 -19.60 13.57
N THR A 58 -12.22 -19.40 14.87
CA THR A 58 -10.96 -19.53 15.60
C THR A 58 -11.15 -20.49 16.76
N CYS A 59 -10.07 -20.95 17.41
CA CYS A 59 -10.19 -21.79 18.61
C CYS A 59 -10.99 -21.11 19.75
N GLN A 60 -11.09 -19.77 19.73
CA GLN A 60 -11.79 -18.99 20.75
C GLN A 60 -13.21 -18.57 20.35
N ALA A 61 -13.60 -18.69 19.08
CA ALA A 61 -14.88 -18.19 18.58
C ALA A 61 -15.36 -18.88 17.31
N CYS A 62 -16.67 -19.08 17.18
CA CYS A 62 -17.27 -19.65 15.99
C CYS A 62 -17.34 -18.65 14.82
N ALA A 63 -17.39 -19.21 13.60
CA ALA A 63 -17.60 -18.43 12.40
C ALA A 63 -18.92 -17.65 12.49
N HIS A 64 -18.93 -16.42 12.00
CA HIS A 64 -20.12 -15.57 12.01
C HIS A 64 -20.14 -14.65 10.79
N ALA A 65 -21.31 -14.14 10.48
CA ALA A 65 -21.56 -13.24 9.36
C ALA A 65 -21.75 -11.81 9.87
N ILE A 66 -21.16 -10.83 9.20
CA ILE A 66 -21.31 -9.41 9.51
C ILE A 66 -21.78 -8.69 8.25
N CYS A 67 -22.85 -7.91 8.38
CA CYS A 67 -23.25 -6.95 7.36
C CYS A 67 -22.41 -5.69 7.50
N ASN A 68 -21.45 -5.51 6.61
CA ASN A 68 -20.69 -4.29 6.56
C ASN A 68 -21.42 -3.28 5.66
N ILE A 69 -21.62 -2.08 6.18
CA ILE A 69 -21.88 -0.92 5.33
C ILE A 69 -20.53 -0.57 4.71
N ASN A 70 -20.10 -1.40 3.75
CA ASN A 70 -19.07 -0.96 2.84
C ASN A 70 -19.82 0.04 1.96
N PRO A 71 -19.57 1.36 2.03
CA PRO A 71 -19.94 2.18 0.90
C PRO A 71 -19.14 1.56 -0.23
N ALA A 72 -19.80 0.76 -1.09
CA ALA A 72 -19.22 0.40 -2.38
C ALA A 72 -18.61 1.71 -2.87
N PRO A 73 -17.28 1.80 -3.08
CA PRO A 73 -16.64 3.07 -3.38
C PRO A 73 -17.42 3.61 -4.56
N ALA A 74 -18.26 4.62 -4.29
CA ALA A 74 -19.41 4.94 -5.12
C ALA A 74 -18.82 5.14 -6.49
N VAL A 75 -19.01 4.15 -7.38
CA VAL A 75 -18.14 3.84 -8.53
C VAL A 75 -17.54 5.15 -8.96
N ALA A 76 -16.32 5.47 -8.47
CA ALA A 76 -15.85 6.85 -8.48
C ALA A 76 -16.04 7.26 -9.91
N ALA A 77 -17.03 8.14 -10.14
CA ALA A 77 -17.53 8.40 -11.48
C ALA A 77 -16.26 8.60 -12.27
N LYS A 78 -16.03 7.72 -13.26
CA LYS A 78 -14.72 7.60 -13.88
C LYS A 78 -14.58 8.87 -14.70
N GLU A 79 -14.28 9.97 -14.04
CA GLU A 79 -14.02 11.25 -14.62
C GLU A 79 -12.76 10.96 -15.41
N GLU A 80 -12.95 10.92 -16.73
CA GLU A 80 -11.85 10.70 -17.65
C GLU A 80 -10.86 11.83 -17.39
N CYS A 81 -9.76 11.51 -16.70
CA CYS A 81 -8.78 12.52 -16.39
C CYS A 81 -8.20 13.04 -17.71
N VAL A 82 -8.06 14.35 -17.81
CA VAL A 82 -7.48 14.98 -19.00
C VAL A 82 -6.00 14.59 -19.10
N ILE A 83 -5.56 14.24 -20.32
CA ILE A 83 -4.16 13.95 -20.60
C ILE A 83 -3.48 15.26 -21.03
N CYS A 84 -2.55 15.73 -20.19
CA CYS A 84 -1.82 16.97 -20.42
C CYS A 84 -0.46 16.73 -21.08
N THR A 85 0.05 17.71 -21.80
CA THR A 85 1.44 17.70 -22.27
C THR A 85 2.39 17.92 -21.09
N GLN A 86 3.58 17.31 -21.12
CA GLN A 86 4.60 17.49 -20.06
C GLN A 86 5.38 18.82 -20.19
N GLN A 87 4.79 19.82 -20.83
CA GLN A 87 5.42 21.12 -20.99
C GLN A 87 5.19 21.97 -19.73
N ILE A 88 6.27 22.53 -19.20
CA ILE A 88 6.19 23.49 -18.09
C ILE A 88 5.64 24.79 -18.68
N PRO A 89 4.51 25.32 -18.18
CA PRO A 89 3.93 26.54 -18.71
C PRO A 89 4.83 27.75 -18.46
N GLU A 90 4.99 28.59 -19.48
CA GLU A 90 5.82 29.80 -19.46
C GLU A 90 4.98 31.05 -19.15
N CYS A 91 5.58 32.03 -18.47
CA CYS A 91 4.96 33.32 -18.17
C CYS A 91 5.64 34.45 -18.94
N HIS A 92 4.83 35.41 -19.39
CA HIS A 92 5.27 36.70 -19.92
C HIS A 92 4.55 37.81 -19.14
N CYS A 93 5.00 38.05 -17.91
CA CYS A 93 4.37 39.02 -17.01
C CYS A 93 4.96 40.43 -17.18
N GLU A 94 4.15 41.45 -16.89
CA GLU A 94 4.59 42.85 -16.88
C GLU A 94 5.39 43.17 -15.62
N GLU A 95 6.06 44.33 -15.59
CA GLU A 95 6.83 44.78 -14.43
C GLU A 95 5.91 44.93 -13.20
N GLY A 96 6.34 44.38 -12.05
CA GLY A 96 5.56 44.37 -10.82
C GLY A 96 4.57 43.22 -10.69
N GLN A 97 4.55 42.27 -11.64
CA GLN A 97 3.80 41.02 -11.54
C GLN A 97 4.72 39.83 -11.24
N GLU A 98 4.17 38.82 -10.57
CA GLU A 98 4.82 37.54 -10.29
C GLU A 98 4.13 36.41 -11.07
N CYS A 99 4.92 35.46 -11.55
CA CYS A 99 4.39 34.26 -12.23
C CYS A 99 4.03 33.18 -11.20
N LEU A 100 2.76 32.82 -11.13
CA LEU A 100 2.25 31.74 -10.30
C LEU A 100 1.91 30.53 -11.18
N ILE A 101 2.56 29.40 -10.92
CA ILE A 101 2.26 28.13 -11.58
C ILE A 101 1.18 27.40 -10.80
N ILE A 102 0.04 27.15 -11.44
CA ILE A 102 -1.07 26.38 -10.90
C ILE A 102 -0.90 24.93 -11.36
N GLY A 103 -0.80 24.02 -10.39
CA GLY A 103 -0.63 22.59 -10.63
C GLY A 103 -1.84 21.96 -11.34
N GLN A 104 -1.59 20.85 -12.03
CA GLN A 104 -2.66 20.10 -12.71
C GLN A 104 -3.58 19.39 -11.71
N THR A 105 -4.82 19.18 -12.13
CA THR A 105 -5.82 18.34 -11.47
C THR A 105 -6.28 17.24 -12.43
N CYS A 106 -7.16 16.32 -12.00
CA CYS A 106 -7.68 15.29 -12.91
C CYS A 106 -8.43 15.91 -14.11
N THR A 107 -9.07 17.07 -13.95
CA THR A 107 -9.91 17.69 -15.00
C THR A 107 -9.29 18.92 -15.65
N THR A 108 -8.14 19.40 -15.17
CA THR A 108 -7.51 20.64 -15.66
C THR A 108 -5.99 20.50 -15.73
N CYS A 109 -5.39 20.88 -16.86
CA CYS A 109 -3.94 20.91 -17.02
C CYS A 109 -3.28 22.06 -16.25
N ALA A 110 -2.00 21.87 -15.93
CA ALA A 110 -1.20 22.92 -15.31
C ALA A 110 -1.15 24.16 -16.21
N HIS A 111 -1.23 25.34 -15.61
CA HIS A 111 -1.17 26.62 -16.30
C HIS A 111 -0.47 27.66 -15.43
N ALA A 112 -0.04 28.75 -16.06
CA ALA A 112 0.65 29.83 -15.37
C ALA A 112 -0.19 31.11 -15.43
N VAL A 113 -0.19 31.88 -14.35
CA VAL A 113 -0.92 33.15 -14.24
C VAL A 113 -0.01 34.23 -13.67
N CYS A 114 -0.13 35.45 -14.21
CA CYS A 114 0.56 36.61 -13.67
C CYS A 114 -0.30 37.25 -12.59
N VAL A 115 0.25 37.42 -11.39
CA VAL A 115 -0.44 38.00 -10.23
C VAL A 115 0.31 39.22 -9.73
N VAL A 116 -0.40 40.22 -9.23
CA VAL A 116 0.22 41.35 -8.53
C VAL A 116 0.40 40.95 -7.07
N PRO A 117 1.63 40.95 -6.51
CA PRO A 117 1.84 40.64 -5.11
C PRO A 117 1.10 41.67 -4.25
N SER A 118 0.25 41.17 -3.35
CA SER A 118 -0.47 42.03 -2.40
C SER A 118 0.51 42.42 -1.28
N LEU A 119 0.88 43.70 -1.22
CA LEU A 119 1.73 44.30 -0.19
C LEU A 119 0.97 44.54 1.12
#